data_AF-A0A1M5UNP1-F1
#
_entry.id   AF-A0A1M5UNP1-F1
#
_cell.length_a   1.000
_cell.length_b   1.000
_cell.length_c   1.000
_cell.angle_alpha   90.00
_cell.angle_beta   90.00
_cell.angle_gamma   90.00
#
_symmetry.space_group_name_H-M   'P 1'
#
loop_
_entity.id
_entity.type
_entity.pdbx_description
1 polymer ?
#
loop_
_entity_poly.entity_id
_entity_poly.type
_entity_poly.pdbx_seq_one_letter_code
_entity_poly.pdbx_strand_id
1 'polypeptide(L)'
;MNRRKLIELVKDAVIVLLVLSAVFLGWESRLFGNTSADAGSFMALWQSITGGTAGGSPAPAQQAAQPGKPVAIALTDGAGGHYGVKYSLSELDNLYVNTARYFLEALSSAQPPQETDAQAWRAALKSLGVYFEYISPVRLSVLGDWLGISNVAAGLEGAAARRLCVIDSGGKNYLYFQDDATGKFYMAQTAVLSSIADQTGAFSPNSAVFAFEKNEDSAAPYTLLLPDVTEHPALDAANPLSSAAAKTKVLLTLGVSELPKPYTVDDTEVYVRNNFIMYLSNDGTVSWTAQDEAPVYRVTTESEAIDMAADMIADTLADYCGSSDTVAVYYDSTQEQAGGGYRIFFRYVAAGGAVYLRPDGYAASITVKNGRISEMELRFRTYSVSTEPAVLLPEVQAAAAAGGDFMLGYDDDGSGRLAPFWPKLPLRS
;
A
#
# COMPACT_ATOMS: atom_id res chain seq x y z
N MET A 1 49.47 -36.67 7.45
CA MET A 1 48.45 -35.64 7.15
C MET A 1 47.66 -35.38 8.42
N ASN A 2 47.76 -34.18 8.99
CA ASN A 2 47.32 -33.90 10.37
C ASN A 2 45.79 -33.97 10.49
N ARG A 3 45.30 -34.70 11.51
CA ARG A 3 43.88 -34.95 11.80
C ARG A 3 43.02 -33.67 11.81
N ARG A 4 43.60 -32.53 12.20
CA ARG A 4 42.96 -31.20 12.13
C ARG A 4 42.70 -30.71 10.70
N LYS A 5 43.66 -30.85 9.78
CA LYS A 5 43.49 -30.47 8.37
C LYS A 5 42.46 -31.34 7.65
N LEU A 6 42.33 -32.60 8.06
CA LEU A 6 41.31 -33.51 7.53
C LEU A 6 39.90 -33.10 8.01
N ILE A 7 39.78 -32.64 9.26
CA ILE A 7 38.50 -32.20 9.84
C ILE A 7 38.04 -30.88 9.20
N GLU A 8 38.95 -29.94 8.95
CA GLU A 8 38.61 -28.70 8.25
C GLU A 8 38.17 -28.96 6.80
N LEU A 9 38.89 -29.84 6.08
CA LEU A 9 38.55 -30.16 4.70
C LEU A 9 37.20 -30.90 4.58
N VAL A 10 36.85 -31.74 5.56
CA VAL A 10 35.52 -32.37 5.63
C VAL A 10 34.43 -31.35 5.98
N LYS A 11 34.72 -30.40 6.89
CA LYS A 11 33.76 -29.35 7.26
C LYS A 11 33.45 -28.45 6.06
N ASP A 12 34.47 -28.05 5.32
CA ASP A 12 34.32 -27.22 4.12
C ASP A 12 33.56 -27.97 3.02
N ALA A 13 33.85 -29.26 2.83
CA ALA A 13 33.11 -30.10 1.89
C ALA A 13 31.63 -30.24 2.26
N VAL A 14 31.30 -30.37 3.55
CA VAL A 14 29.92 -30.45 4.04
C VAL A 14 29.18 -29.12 3.85
N ILE A 15 29.82 -27.98 4.09
CA ILE A 15 29.21 -26.66 3.87
C ILE A 15 28.91 -26.45 2.39
N VAL A 16 29.87 -26.77 1.51
CA VAL A 16 29.66 -26.67 0.05
C VAL A 16 28.52 -27.58 -0.40
N LEU A 17 28.43 -28.80 0.13
CA LEU A 17 27.38 -29.74 -0.21
C LEU A 17 26.01 -29.30 0.30
N LEU A 18 25.93 -28.70 1.48
CA LEU A 18 24.71 -28.09 2.02
C LEU A 18 24.24 -26.89 1.18
N VAL A 19 25.16 -26.03 0.75
CA VAL A 19 24.84 -24.90 -0.14
C VAL A 19 24.32 -25.38 -1.49
N LEU A 20 24.98 -26.37 -2.09
CA LEU A 20 24.53 -26.97 -3.36
C LEU A 20 23.16 -27.65 -3.22
N SER A 21 22.89 -28.28 -2.07
CA SER A 21 21.60 -28.92 -1.79
C SER A 21 20.49 -27.88 -1.60
N ALA A 22 20.77 -26.77 -0.93
CA ALA A 22 19.82 -25.66 -0.76
C ALA A 22 19.48 -24.99 -2.09
N VAL A 23 20.47 -24.78 -2.97
CA VAL A 23 20.27 -24.25 -4.32
C VAL A 23 19.43 -25.23 -5.16
N PHE A 24 19.71 -26.53 -5.07
CA PHE A 24 18.97 -27.56 -5.80
C PHE A 24 17.51 -27.67 -5.33
N LEU A 25 17.24 -27.64 -4.02
CA LEU A 25 15.88 -27.66 -3.46
C LEU A 25 15.11 -26.38 -3.80
N GLY A 26 15.77 -25.22 -3.83
CA GLY A 26 15.15 -23.96 -4.27
C GLY A 26 14.80 -23.95 -5.76
N TRP A 27 15.58 -24.65 -6.59
CA TRP A 27 15.26 -24.87 -8.01
C TRP A 27 14.05 -25.80 -8.18
N GLU A 28 13.99 -26.92 -7.46
CA GLU A 28 12.92 -27.93 -7.61
C GLU A 28 11.57 -27.46 -7.04
N SER A 29 11.58 -26.63 -5.99
CA SER A 29 10.38 -26.03 -5.38
C SER A 29 9.73 -24.91 -6.20
N ARG A 30 10.29 -24.54 -7.36
CA ARG A 30 9.86 -23.38 -8.18
C ARG A 30 9.86 -22.04 -7.42
N LEU A 31 10.59 -21.92 -6.31
CA LEU A 31 10.76 -20.66 -5.57
C LEU A 31 11.56 -19.61 -6.38
N PHE A 32 12.38 -20.05 -7.33
CA PHE A 32 13.13 -19.17 -8.26
C PHE A 32 12.50 -19.18 -9.66
N GLY A 33 11.20 -18.94 -9.73
CA GLY A 33 10.49 -18.82 -11.01
C GLY A 33 10.99 -17.64 -11.85
N ASN A 34 11.74 -17.95 -12.91
CA ASN A 34 11.90 -17.17 -14.14
C ASN A 34 12.11 -15.64 -14.03
N THR A 35 13.07 -15.21 -13.21
CA THR A 35 13.65 -13.86 -13.29
C THR A 35 15.12 -13.92 -12.90
N SER A 36 15.94 -13.12 -13.59
CA SER A 36 17.38 -12.98 -13.35
C SER A 36 17.68 -12.77 -11.86
N ALA A 37 18.64 -13.54 -11.34
CA ALA A 37 19.08 -13.57 -9.95
C ALA A 37 19.03 -12.21 -9.24
N ASP A 38 18.05 -12.06 -8.35
CA ASP A 38 17.89 -10.90 -7.48
C ASP A 38 18.98 -10.94 -6.38
N ALA A 39 19.92 -10.01 -6.48
CA ALA A 39 21.02 -9.87 -5.52
C ALA A 39 20.53 -9.51 -4.11
N GLY A 40 19.31 -8.98 -3.97
CA GLY A 40 18.70 -8.63 -2.69
C GLY A 40 18.33 -9.86 -1.85
N SER A 41 17.75 -10.88 -2.47
CA SER A 41 17.35 -12.12 -1.78
C SER A 41 18.58 -12.93 -1.34
N PHE A 42 19.67 -12.88 -2.11
CA PHE A 42 20.94 -13.52 -1.75
C PHE A 42 21.62 -12.83 -0.54
N MET A 43 21.53 -11.50 -0.43
CA MET A 43 22.09 -10.75 0.71
C MET A 43 21.31 -10.97 2.01
N ALA A 44 19.98 -11.05 1.93
CA ALA A 44 19.13 -11.38 3.08
C ALA A 44 19.42 -12.80 3.60
N LEU A 45 19.61 -13.76 2.69
CA LEU A 45 19.99 -15.13 3.03
C LEU A 45 21.41 -15.20 3.61
N TRP A 46 22.37 -14.44 3.06
CA TRP A 46 23.76 -14.38 3.55
C TRP A 46 23.84 -13.83 4.98
N GLN A 47 23.11 -12.76 5.29
CA GLN A 47 23.05 -12.20 6.66
C GLN A 47 22.43 -13.18 7.67
N SER A 48 21.48 -14.02 7.24
CA SER A 48 20.90 -15.06 8.10
C SER A 48 21.87 -16.21 8.41
N ILE A 49 22.84 -16.47 7.52
CA ILE A 49 23.78 -17.60 7.61
C ILE A 49 25.08 -17.20 8.32
N THR A 50 25.58 -15.97 8.16
CA THR A 50 26.89 -15.55 8.70
C THR A 50 26.84 -14.94 10.11
N GLY A 51 25.86 -15.32 10.93
CA GLY A 51 25.62 -14.80 12.28
C GLY A 51 26.89 -14.48 13.09
N GLY A 52 27.27 -13.20 13.09
CA GLY A 52 28.30 -12.64 13.95
C GLY A 52 27.70 -12.33 15.31
N THR A 53 28.08 -13.11 16.31
CA THR A 53 27.60 -13.03 17.69
C THR A 53 28.04 -11.73 18.39
N ALA A 54 27.11 -10.82 18.65
CA ALA A 54 27.11 -9.95 19.84
C ALA A 54 25.75 -9.22 20.00
N GLY A 55 25.05 -9.48 21.10
CA GLY A 55 23.88 -8.71 21.56
C GLY A 55 22.55 -9.21 21.01
N GLY A 56 21.76 -9.88 21.86
CA GLY A 56 20.44 -10.38 21.51
C GLY A 56 19.52 -9.26 21.03
N SER A 57 19.14 -9.33 19.75
CA SER A 57 18.00 -8.59 19.22
C SER A 57 16.74 -9.44 19.42
N PRO A 58 15.59 -8.82 19.73
CA PRO A 58 14.34 -9.54 19.84
C PRO A 58 14.04 -10.28 18.53
N ALA A 59 13.30 -11.38 18.62
CA ALA A 59 12.76 -12.09 17.46
C ALA A 59 12.20 -11.08 16.43
N PRO A 60 12.33 -11.31 15.12
CA PRO A 60 11.78 -10.37 14.14
C PRO A 60 10.32 -10.17 14.47
N ALA A 61 9.95 -8.94 14.84
CA ALA A 61 8.57 -8.55 14.90
C ALA A 61 7.99 -8.91 13.52
N GLN A 62 6.89 -9.65 13.50
CA GLN A 62 6.10 -9.79 12.27
C GLN A 62 5.94 -8.37 11.73
N GLN A 63 6.48 -8.13 10.53
CA GLN A 63 6.34 -6.85 9.86
C GLN A 63 4.84 -6.62 9.74
N ALA A 64 4.30 -5.65 10.48
CA ALA A 64 2.88 -5.35 10.48
C ALA A 64 2.43 -5.13 9.03
N ALA A 65 1.22 -5.60 8.69
CA ALA A 65 0.66 -5.39 7.37
C ALA A 65 0.67 -3.88 7.06
N GLN A 66 1.39 -3.45 6.02
CA GLN A 66 1.38 -2.04 5.64
C GLN A 66 0.05 -1.72 4.95
N PRO A 67 -0.83 -0.90 5.55
CA PRO A 67 -2.20 -0.79 5.08
C PRO A 67 -2.32 -0.07 3.74
N GLY A 68 -1.32 0.69 3.30
CA GLY A 68 -1.30 1.31 1.98
C GLY A 68 0.07 1.85 1.60
N LYS A 69 0.26 2.09 0.30
CA LYS A 69 1.49 2.67 -0.28
C LYS A 69 1.12 3.81 -1.25
N PRO A 70 2.09 4.67 -1.62
CA PRO A 70 1.86 5.70 -2.63
C PRO A 70 1.48 5.10 -3.98
N VAL A 71 0.57 5.77 -4.71
CA VAL A 71 0.18 5.43 -6.09
C VAL A 71 0.90 6.28 -7.14
N ALA A 72 1.62 7.31 -6.70
CA ALA A 72 2.63 7.98 -7.50
C ALA A 72 3.85 8.32 -6.63
N ILE A 73 5.03 8.13 -7.18
CA ILE A 73 6.30 8.52 -6.56
C ILE A 73 7.11 9.28 -7.59
N ALA A 74 7.70 10.41 -7.19
CA ALA A 74 8.68 11.12 -7.99
C ALA A 74 9.98 11.34 -7.21
N LEU A 75 11.11 11.07 -7.87
CA LEU A 75 12.44 11.45 -7.43
C LEU A 75 12.88 12.67 -8.23
N THR A 76 13.28 13.73 -7.53
CA THR A 76 13.81 14.94 -8.16
C THR A 76 15.30 15.01 -7.91
N ASP A 77 16.10 15.12 -8.97
CA ASP A 77 17.56 15.25 -8.89
C ASP A 77 18.00 16.70 -8.57
N GLY A 78 19.32 16.91 -8.39
CA GLY A 78 19.88 18.22 -8.08
C GLY A 78 19.79 19.25 -9.22
N ALA A 79 19.47 18.82 -10.44
CA ALA A 79 19.22 19.68 -11.60
C ALA A 79 17.73 20.00 -11.78
N GLY A 80 16.85 19.40 -10.96
CA GLY A 80 15.40 19.54 -11.04
C GLY A 80 14.74 18.61 -12.06
N GLY A 81 15.43 17.58 -12.53
CA GLY A 81 14.85 16.53 -13.37
C GLY A 81 14.09 15.50 -12.54
N HIS A 82 12.96 14.99 -13.05
CA HIS A 82 12.12 14.02 -12.35
C HIS A 82 12.21 12.61 -12.95
N TYR A 83 12.37 11.62 -12.07
CA TYR A 83 12.02 10.24 -12.34
C TYR A 83 10.71 9.92 -11.63
N GLY A 84 9.62 9.78 -12.39
CA GLY A 84 8.27 9.53 -11.87
C GLY A 84 7.78 8.13 -12.20
N VAL A 85 7.11 7.49 -11.25
CA VAL A 85 6.45 6.19 -11.43
C VAL A 85 4.98 6.32 -11.07
N LYS A 86 4.11 5.84 -11.97
CA LYS A 86 2.65 5.65 -11.80
C LYS A 86 2.28 4.33 -12.49
N TYR A 87 1.14 3.76 -12.15
CA TYR A 87 0.50 2.64 -12.88
C TYR A 87 1.17 1.26 -12.80
N SER A 88 2.44 1.16 -12.43
CA SER A 88 3.12 -0.10 -12.15
C SER A 88 3.30 -0.32 -10.64
N LEU A 89 2.54 -1.26 -10.05
CA LEU A 89 2.65 -1.54 -8.61
C LEU A 89 4.02 -2.10 -8.23
N SER A 90 4.64 -2.90 -9.09
CA SER A 90 5.96 -3.47 -8.82
C SER A 90 7.06 -2.40 -8.85
N GLU A 91 7.01 -1.45 -9.78
CA GLU A 91 7.94 -0.31 -9.81
C GLU A 91 7.71 0.64 -8.63
N LEU A 92 6.45 0.91 -8.27
CA LEU A 92 6.09 1.68 -7.09
C LEU A 92 6.63 1.02 -5.81
N ASP A 93 6.46 -0.29 -5.67
CA ASP A 93 6.95 -1.06 -4.53
C ASP A 93 8.48 -1.01 -4.43
N ASN A 94 9.17 -1.22 -5.54
CA ASN A 94 10.63 -1.11 -5.60
C ASN A 94 11.12 0.29 -5.19
N LEU A 95 10.44 1.33 -5.66
CA LEU A 95 10.82 2.70 -5.33
C LEU A 95 10.51 3.03 -3.87
N TYR A 96 9.35 2.61 -3.38
CA TYR A 96 8.90 2.80 -2.00
C TYR A 96 9.85 2.14 -0.99
N VAL A 97 10.27 0.89 -1.20
CA VAL A 97 11.23 0.20 -0.33
C VAL A 97 12.52 0.99 -0.15
N ASN A 98 12.96 1.69 -1.19
CA ASN A 98 14.20 2.46 -1.16
C ASN A 98 14.05 3.88 -0.58
N THR A 99 12.84 4.44 -0.60
CA THR A 99 12.59 5.86 -0.31
C THR A 99 11.72 6.11 0.93
N ALA A 100 10.97 5.13 1.41
CA ALA A 100 10.11 5.26 2.60
C ALA A 100 10.90 5.71 3.84
N ARG A 101 12.19 5.34 3.93
CA ARG A 101 13.09 5.77 5.01
C ARG A 101 13.18 7.29 5.16
N TYR A 102 13.08 8.05 4.06
CA TYR A 102 13.20 9.51 4.11
C TYR A 102 11.98 10.13 4.78
N PHE A 103 10.80 9.56 4.55
CA PHE A 103 9.58 9.97 5.27
C PHE A 103 9.61 9.52 6.72
N LEU A 104 10.16 8.34 7.02
CA LEU A 104 10.39 7.88 8.39
C LEU A 104 11.27 8.88 9.17
N GLU A 105 12.47 9.16 8.67
CA GLU A 105 13.41 10.07 9.30
C GLU A 105 12.85 11.49 9.39
N ALA A 106 12.18 11.98 8.33
CA ALA A 106 11.56 13.30 8.30
C ALA A 106 10.43 13.45 9.32
N LEU A 107 9.46 12.52 9.34
CA LEU A 107 8.34 12.55 10.29
C LEU A 107 8.82 12.39 11.74
N SER A 108 9.86 11.58 11.97
CA SER A 108 10.41 11.35 13.32
C SER A 108 11.13 12.55 13.93
N SER A 109 11.63 13.46 13.09
CA SER A 109 12.48 14.59 13.49
C SER A 109 11.92 15.96 13.11
N ALA A 110 10.74 15.97 12.51
CA ALA A 110 10.04 17.19 12.11
C ALA A 110 9.85 18.12 13.31
N GLN A 111 10.14 19.40 13.09
CA GLN A 111 9.66 20.47 13.95
C GLN A 111 8.15 20.70 13.70
N PRO A 112 7.43 21.41 14.60
CA PRO A 112 6.04 21.78 14.37
C PRO A 112 5.86 22.44 12.99
N PRO A 113 4.85 22.03 12.20
CA PRO A 113 4.66 22.52 10.84
C PRO A 113 4.30 24.01 10.83
N GLN A 114 4.81 24.71 9.84
CA GLN A 114 4.52 26.11 9.57
C GLN A 114 3.78 26.23 8.23
N GLU A 115 2.71 27.03 8.21
CA GLU A 115 2.00 27.34 6.96
C GLU A 115 2.94 28.03 5.97
N THR A 116 2.86 27.63 4.71
CA THR A 116 3.65 28.18 3.60
C THR A 116 2.76 28.40 2.38
N ASP A 117 3.31 29.02 1.35
CA ASP A 117 2.56 29.35 0.14
C ASP A 117 2.76 28.33 -0.99
N ALA A 118 1.91 28.44 -2.02
CA ALA A 118 1.97 27.60 -3.20
C ALA A 118 3.29 27.74 -3.97
N GLN A 119 3.96 28.90 -3.88
CA GLN A 119 5.23 29.13 -4.57
C GLN A 119 6.36 28.34 -3.91
N ALA A 120 6.41 28.32 -2.58
CA ALA A 120 7.34 27.53 -1.80
C ALA A 120 7.11 26.03 -2.01
N TRP A 121 5.86 25.57 -2.03
CA TRP A 121 5.52 24.19 -2.37
C TRP A 121 6.00 23.79 -3.77
N ARG A 122 5.75 24.63 -4.80
CA ARG A 122 6.26 24.39 -6.16
C ARG A 122 7.79 24.36 -6.22
N ALA A 123 8.46 25.23 -5.47
CA ALA A 123 9.92 25.21 -5.38
C ALA A 123 10.43 23.92 -4.72
N ALA A 124 9.72 23.41 -3.70
CA ALA A 124 10.04 22.15 -3.05
C ALA A 124 9.93 20.96 -4.02
N LEU A 125 8.86 20.88 -4.81
CA LEU A 125 8.69 19.79 -5.80
C LEU A 125 9.82 19.74 -6.84
N LYS A 126 10.41 20.90 -7.16
CA LYS A 126 11.57 21.03 -8.06
C LYS A 126 12.93 20.87 -7.40
N SER A 127 12.97 20.76 -6.07
CA SER A 127 14.20 20.60 -5.30
C SER A 127 14.57 19.14 -5.18
N LEU A 128 15.86 18.87 -4.95
CA LEU A 128 16.40 17.55 -4.68
C LEU A 128 15.56 16.84 -3.61
N GLY A 129 14.88 15.74 -3.94
CA GLY A 129 13.87 15.20 -3.03
C GLY A 129 13.09 13.99 -3.53
N VAL A 130 12.19 13.51 -2.66
CA VAL A 130 11.23 12.45 -2.92
C VAL A 130 9.82 12.98 -2.67
N TYR A 131 8.90 12.73 -3.61
CA TYR A 131 7.48 13.05 -3.53
C TYR A 131 6.65 11.77 -3.51
N PHE A 132 5.66 11.71 -2.63
CA PHE A 132 4.63 10.67 -2.55
C PHE A 132 3.23 11.25 -2.76
N GLU A 133 2.42 10.53 -3.54
CA GLU A 133 0.97 10.72 -3.63
C GLU A 133 0.24 9.43 -3.28
N TYR A 134 -0.67 9.49 -2.31
CA TYR A 134 -1.53 8.38 -1.91
C TYR A 134 -2.86 8.42 -2.65
N ILE A 135 -3.53 7.27 -2.78
CA ILE A 135 -4.85 7.18 -3.44
C ILE A 135 -5.92 8.00 -2.71
N SER A 136 -5.81 8.03 -1.38
CA SER A 136 -6.69 8.77 -0.48
C SER A 136 -5.82 9.46 0.59
N PRO A 137 -6.29 10.58 1.16
CA PRO A 137 -5.52 11.29 2.18
C PRO A 137 -5.29 10.42 3.41
N VAL A 138 -4.05 10.42 3.91
CA VAL A 138 -3.68 9.68 5.11
C VAL A 138 -3.34 10.70 6.19
N ARG A 139 -3.87 10.52 7.41
CA ARG A 139 -3.43 11.33 8.56
C ARG A 139 -1.96 11.06 8.85
N LEU A 140 -1.19 12.11 9.11
CA LEU A 140 0.25 11.98 9.27
C LEU A 140 0.63 11.20 10.54
N SER A 141 -0.23 11.19 11.57
CA SER A 141 -0.10 10.27 12.72
C SER A 141 -0.15 8.80 12.29
N VAL A 142 -1.18 8.42 11.53
CA VAL A 142 -1.38 7.06 11.00
C VAL A 142 -0.23 6.68 10.06
N LEU A 143 0.20 7.58 9.18
CA LEU A 143 1.36 7.34 8.31
C LEU A 143 2.65 7.15 9.13
N GLY A 144 2.81 7.90 10.21
CA GLY A 144 3.90 7.72 11.16
C GLY A 144 3.90 6.32 11.77
N ASP A 145 2.75 5.85 12.23
CA ASP A 145 2.60 4.51 12.82
C ASP A 145 2.96 3.41 11.82
N TRP A 146 2.55 3.52 10.55
CA TRP A 146 2.91 2.57 9.48
C TRP A 146 4.42 2.49 9.22
N LEU A 147 5.13 3.59 9.48
CA LEU A 147 6.58 3.67 9.37
C LEU A 147 7.30 3.30 10.68
N GLY A 148 6.56 2.97 11.75
CA GLY A 148 7.10 2.60 13.07
C GLY A 148 7.42 3.78 13.98
N ILE A 149 6.79 4.94 13.75
CA ILE A 149 6.98 6.16 14.55
C ILE A 149 5.89 6.26 15.60
N SER A 150 6.25 6.21 16.88
CA SER A 150 5.27 6.21 17.96
C SER A 150 4.62 7.58 18.24
N ASN A 151 5.28 8.69 17.86
CA ASN A 151 4.74 10.04 18.02
C ASN A 151 5.31 10.96 16.94
N VAL A 152 4.44 11.62 16.16
CA VAL A 152 4.82 12.70 15.26
C VAL A 152 4.81 14.04 16.01
N ALA A 153 5.40 15.08 15.41
CA ALA A 153 5.44 16.41 16.03
C ALA A 153 4.06 17.05 16.16
N ALA A 154 3.89 17.87 17.20
CA ALA A 154 2.68 18.65 17.44
C ALA A 154 2.26 19.45 16.21
N GLY A 155 1.02 19.27 15.79
CA GLY A 155 0.44 19.90 14.60
C GLY A 155 0.44 18.99 13.35
N LEU A 156 1.18 17.88 13.38
CA LEU A 156 1.11 16.86 12.32
C LEU A 156 0.03 15.81 12.60
N GLU A 157 -0.29 15.53 13.87
CA GLU A 157 -1.11 14.38 14.27
C GLU A 157 -2.50 14.39 13.62
N GLY A 158 -3.10 15.57 13.50
CA GLY A 158 -4.44 15.77 12.92
C GLY A 158 -4.44 16.12 11.43
N ALA A 159 -3.29 16.45 10.84
CA ALA A 159 -3.22 16.81 9.43
C ALA A 159 -3.38 15.56 8.56
N ALA A 160 -4.17 15.66 7.49
CA ALA A 160 -4.33 14.59 6.51
C ALA A 160 -3.75 15.04 5.19
N ALA A 161 -2.85 14.25 4.61
CA ALA A 161 -2.19 14.60 3.37
C ALA A 161 -2.33 13.47 2.37
N ARG A 162 -2.71 13.84 1.14
CA ARG A 162 -2.56 12.97 -0.02
C ARG A 162 -1.18 13.11 -0.64
N ARG A 163 -0.65 14.34 -0.63
CA ARG A 163 0.59 14.76 -1.30
C ARG A 163 1.57 15.27 -0.27
N LEU A 164 2.77 14.72 -0.29
CA LEU A 164 3.86 15.09 0.59
C LEU A 164 5.20 14.87 -0.09
N CYS A 165 6.19 15.68 0.27
CA CYS A 165 7.56 15.48 -0.19
C CYS A 165 8.57 15.76 0.91
N VAL A 166 9.71 15.10 0.79
CA VAL A 166 10.91 15.34 1.60
C VAL A 166 11.99 15.85 0.68
N ILE A 167 12.56 17.01 1.00
CA ILE A 167 13.58 17.65 0.17
C ILE A 167 14.87 17.90 0.94
N ASP A 168 15.97 18.00 0.22
CA ASP A 168 17.20 18.66 0.65
C ASP A 168 17.32 20.01 -0.04
N SER A 169 17.44 21.06 0.76
CA SER A 169 17.70 22.42 0.31
C SER A 169 18.97 22.95 0.96
N GLY A 170 20.13 22.60 0.38
CA GLY A 170 21.43 23.13 0.78
C GLY A 170 21.91 22.57 2.12
N GLY A 171 21.75 21.26 2.34
CA GLY A 171 22.14 20.58 3.57
C GLY A 171 21.16 20.76 4.73
N LYS A 172 19.97 21.30 4.44
CA LYS A 172 18.83 21.33 5.35
C LYS A 172 17.70 20.52 4.73
N ASN A 173 17.05 19.70 5.54
CA ASN A 173 15.96 18.87 5.09
C ASN A 173 14.61 19.38 5.61
N TYR A 174 13.59 19.19 4.77
CA TYR A 174 12.24 19.67 5.04
C TYR A 174 11.22 18.63 4.59
N LEU A 175 10.20 18.41 5.42
CA LEU A 175 8.96 17.76 5.05
C LEU A 175 7.98 18.84 4.61
N TYR A 176 7.42 18.69 3.41
CA TYR A 176 6.29 19.48 2.95
C TYR A 176 5.07 18.59 2.75
N PHE A 177 3.89 19.15 2.98
CA PHE A 177 2.62 18.49 2.65
C PHE A 177 1.53 19.50 2.32
N GLN A 178 0.53 19.04 1.56
CA GLN A 178 -0.72 19.74 1.37
C GLN A 178 -1.78 19.11 2.28
N ASP A 179 -2.35 19.91 3.18
CA ASP A 179 -3.45 19.47 4.02
C ASP A 179 -4.72 19.32 3.18
N ASP A 180 -5.34 18.13 3.19
CA ASP A 180 -6.47 17.82 2.32
C ASP A 180 -7.76 18.54 2.76
N ALA A 181 -7.89 18.86 4.06
CA ALA A 181 -9.09 19.52 4.59
C ALA A 181 -9.14 21.01 4.24
N THR A 182 -7.99 21.69 4.25
CA THR A 182 -7.89 23.14 4.04
C THR A 182 -7.32 23.53 2.69
N GLY A 183 -6.69 22.59 1.98
CA GLY A 183 -5.95 22.83 0.74
C GLY A 183 -4.65 23.61 0.92
N LYS A 184 -4.31 24.01 2.16
CA LYS A 184 -3.12 24.81 2.50
C LYS A 184 -1.85 23.98 2.47
N PHE A 185 -0.72 24.66 2.27
CA PHE A 185 0.61 24.05 2.28
C PHE A 185 1.29 24.28 3.62
N TYR A 186 2.02 23.26 4.06
CA TYR A 186 2.80 23.32 5.28
C TYR A 186 4.20 22.80 5.03
N MET A 187 5.15 23.32 5.81
CA MET A 187 6.52 22.85 5.84
C MET A 187 6.99 22.64 7.28
N ALA A 188 7.76 21.59 7.50
CA ALA A 188 8.42 21.28 8.76
C ALA A 188 9.90 21.04 8.50
N GLN A 189 10.77 21.78 9.18
CA GLN A 189 12.20 21.48 9.15
C GLN A 189 12.46 20.16 9.88
N THR A 190 13.34 19.32 9.34
CA THR A 190 13.71 18.03 9.92
C THR A 190 15.18 18.02 10.32
N ALA A 191 15.62 16.97 11.02
CA ALA A 191 17.05 16.71 11.18
C ALA A 191 17.71 16.42 9.82
N VAL A 192 19.04 16.41 9.80
CA VAL A 192 19.80 15.97 8.62
C VAL A 192 19.46 14.51 8.35
N LEU A 193 19.00 14.24 7.13
CA LEU A 193 18.58 12.92 6.70
C LEU A 193 19.75 12.14 6.12
N SER A 194 19.56 10.83 5.94
CA SER A 194 20.39 10.05 5.03
C SER A 194 20.42 10.70 3.64
N SER A 195 21.55 10.55 2.94
CA SER A 195 21.78 11.26 1.67
C SER A 195 20.69 10.91 0.64
N ILE A 196 19.79 11.85 0.41
CA ILE A 196 18.74 11.76 -0.62
C ILE A 196 19.34 11.95 -2.02
N ALA A 197 20.50 12.61 -2.11
CA ALA A 197 21.25 12.83 -3.34
C ALA A 197 21.70 11.53 -4.00
N ASP A 198 22.19 10.57 -3.20
CA ASP A 198 22.67 9.29 -3.72
C ASP A 198 21.52 8.46 -4.29
N GLN A 199 20.36 8.46 -3.61
CA GLN A 199 19.19 7.72 -4.06
C GLN A 199 18.58 8.36 -5.31
N THR A 200 18.39 9.67 -5.33
CA THR A 200 17.80 10.38 -6.48
C THR A 200 18.72 10.36 -7.70
N GLY A 201 20.04 10.54 -7.49
CA GLY A 201 21.04 10.51 -8.55
C GLY A 201 21.27 9.13 -9.17
N ALA A 202 20.77 8.05 -8.55
CA ALA A 202 20.80 6.71 -9.13
C ALA A 202 19.80 6.53 -10.28
N PHE A 203 18.83 7.44 -10.45
CA PHE A 203 17.80 7.38 -11.47
C PHE A 203 17.98 8.51 -12.49
N SER A 204 17.87 8.18 -13.77
CA SER A 204 17.87 9.18 -14.84
C SER A 204 16.45 9.71 -15.05
N PRO A 205 16.22 11.03 -15.13
CA PRO A 205 14.89 11.59 -15.37
C PRO A 205 14.18 10.93 -16.56
N ASN A 206 12.92 10.52 -16.36
CA ASN A 206 12.13 9.76 -17.34
C ASN A 206 11.02 10.61 -17.99
N SER A 207 11.26 11.93 -18.10
CA SER A 207 10.32 12.91 -18.64
C SER A 207 9.02 13.08 -17.84
N ALA A 208 8.95 12.51 -16.64
CA ALA A 208 7.94 12.88 -15.64
C ALA A 208 8.02 14.38 -15.34
N VAL A 209 6.87 14.99 -15.08
CA VAL A 209 6.77 16.45 -14.89
C VAL A 209 5.50 16.81 -14.13
N PHE A 210 5.54 17.82 -13.28
CA PHE A 210 4.32 18.34 -12.68
C PHE A 210 3.58 19.28 -13.65
N ALA A 211 2.25 19.25 -13.65
CA ALA A 211 1.43 20.07 -14.56
C ALA A 211 1.79 21.57 -14.52
N PHE A 212 2.09 22.13 -13.34
CA PHE A 212 2.46 23.53 -13.19
C PHE A 212 3.76 23.91 -13.93
N GLU A 213 4.68 22.96 -14.14
CA GLU A 213 5.95 23.23 -14.81
C GLU A 213 5.79 23.42 -16.32
N LYS A 214 4.72 22.84 -16.89
CA LYS A 214 4.33 23.02 -18.29
C LYS A 214 3.31 24.14 -18.50
N ASN A 215 2.85 24.79 -17.44
CA ASN A 215 1.66 25.66 -17.47
C ASN A 215 0.44 24.93 -18.06
N GLU A 216 0.25 23.67 -17.66
CA GLU A 216 -0.88 22.88 -18.12
C GLU A 216 -2.13 23.24 -17.30
N ASP A 217 -2.92 24.18 -17.82
CA ASP A 217 -4.11 24.69 -17.13
C ASP A 217 -5.27 23.67 -17.08
N SER A 218 -5.21 22.60 -17.88
CA SER A 218 -6.24 21.57 -17.89
C SER A 218 -6.14 20.61 -16.71
N ALA A 219 -4.98 20.52 -16.06
CA ALA A 219 -4.71 19.62 -14.96
C ALA A 219 -4.52 20.37 -13.65
N ALA A 220 -4.85 19.70 -12.53
CA ALA A 220 -4.54 20.25 -11.22
C ALA A 220 -3.02 20.48 -11.13
N PRO A 221 -2.54 21.63 -10.64
CA PRO A 221 -1.15 22.06 -10.80
C PRO A 221 -0.11 21.03 -10.33
N TYR A 222 -0.44 20.25 -9.30
CA TYR A 222 0.47 19.30 -8.66
C TYR A 222 0.31 17.85 -9.14
N THR A 223 -0.45 17.65 -10.21
CA THR A 223 -0.55 16.34 -10.85
C THR A 223 0.79 15.98 -11.45
N LEU A 224 1.34 14.82 -11.07
CA LEU A 224 2.49 14.23 -11.75
C LEU A 224 2.03 13.62 -13.08
N LEU A 225 2.56 14.14 -14.18
CA LEU A 225 2.26 13.70 -15.52
C LEU A 225 3.39 12.80 -16.04
N LEU A 226 3.01 11.67 -16.65
CA LEU A 226 3.93 10.80 -17.39
C LEU A 226 3.64 10.93 -18.89
N PRO A 227 4.68 11.08 -19.74
CA PRO A 227 4.46 11.15 -21.18
C PRO A 227 3.93 9.84 -21.74
N ASP A 228 3.08 9.96 -22.76
CA ASP A 228 2.76 8.90 -23.74
C ASP A 228 2.05 7.62 -23.20
N VAL A 229 1.46 7.66 -22.00
CA VAL A 229 0.56 6.58 -21.54
C VAL A 229 -0.78 6.69 -22.28
N THR A 230 -0.88 5.97 -23.40
CA THR A 230 -2.07 5.93 -24.27
C THR A 230 -2.77 4.57 -24.28
N GLU A 231 -2.09 3.54 -23.80
CA GLU A 231 -2.62 2.21 -23.55
C GLU A 231 -2.46 1.89 -22.08
N HIS A 232 -3.50 1.31 -21.49
CA HIS A 232 -3.50 0.88 -20.11
C HIS A 232 -4.12 -0.52 -20.02
N PRO A 233 -3.61 -1.42 -19.14
CA PRO A 233 -4.22 -2.72 -18.92
C PRO A 233 -5.74 -2.63 -18.72
N ALA A 234 -6.50 -3.40 -19.50
CA ALA A 234 -7.83 -3.83 -19.06
C ALA A 234 -7.64 -4.99 -18.07
N LEU A 235 -8.63 -5.20 -17.20
CA LEU A 235 -8.58 -6.25 -16.19
C LEU A 235 -9.71 -7.24 -16.39
N ASP A 236 -9.43 -8.53 -16.18
CA ASP A 236 -10.44 -9.55 -16.01
C ASP A 236 -10.66 -9.79 -14.51
N ALA A 237 -11.92 -9.86 -14.09
CA ALA A 237 -12.34 -10.03 -12.71
C ALA A 237 -13.14 -11.31 -12.50
N ALA A 238 -12.90 -11.97 -11.38
CA ALA A 238 -13.60 -13.18 -10.99
C ALA A 238 -13.91 -13.20 -9.49
N ASN A 239 -14.89 -14.01 -9.10
CA ASN A 239 -15.13 -14.34 -7.70
C ASN A 239 -14.25 -15.55 -7.29
N PRO A 240 -13.21 -15.37 -6.45
CA PRO A 240 -12.35 -16.48 -6.02
C PRO A 240 -13.11 -17.51 -5.17
N LEU A 241 -14.19 -17.12 -4.50
CA LEU A 241 -14.97 -18.00 -3.63
C LEU A 241 -15.90 -18.95 -4.41
N SER A 242 -15.94 -18.84 -5.74
CA SER A 242 -16.50 -19.89 -6.60
C SER A 242 -15.71 -21.20 -6.52
N SER A 243 -14.43 -21.14 -6.12
CA SER A 243 -13.61 -22.31 -5.79
C SER A 243 -13.92 -22.82 -4.40
N ALA A 244 -14.32 -24.09 -4.28
CA ALA A 244 -14.58 -24.73 -2.99
C ALA A 244 -13.37 -24.67 -2.05
N ALA A 245 -12.15 -24.80 -2.57
CA ALA A 245 -10.93 -24.75 -1.76
C ALA A 245 -10.69 -23.34 -1.19
N ALA A 246 -10.82 -22.30 -2.01
CA ALA A 246 -10.65 -20.92 -1.57
C ALA A 246 -11.72 -20.55 -0.54
N LYS A 247 -12.97 -20.90 -0.82
CA LYS A 247 -14.09 -20.73 0.10
C LYS A 247 -13.84 -21.40 1.45
N THR A 248 -13.44 -22.68 1.47
CA THR A 248 -13.13 -23.38 2.72
C THR A 248 -12.01 -22.69 3.51
N LYS A 249 -10.93 -22.25 2.85
CA LYS A 249 -9.83 -21.55 3.53
C LYS A 249 -10.30 -20.23 4.15
N VAL A 250 -11.06 -19.42 3.41
CA VAL A 250 -11.64 -18.16 3.92
C VAL A 250 -12.58 -18.41 5.11
N LEU A 251 -13.47 -19.39 4.99
CA LEU A 251 -14.38 -19.75 6.08
C LEU A 251 -13.61 -20.13 7.36
N LEU A 252 -12.53 -20.93 7.23
CA LEU A 252 -11.68 -21.29 8.37
C LEU A 252 -10.98 -20.07 8.98
N THR A 253 -10.42 -19.17 8.17
CA THR A 253 -9.82 -17.92 8.65
C THR A 253 -10.83 -17.07 9.43
N LEU A 254 -12.08 -17.02 8.96
CA LEU A 254 -13.18 -16.30 9.61
C LEU A 254 -13.83 -17.05 10.79
N GLY A 255 -13.24 -18.17 11.23
CA GLY A 255 -13.69 -18.92 12.39
C GLY A 255 -14.88 -19.86 12.15
N VAL A 256 -15.22 -20.15 10.89
CA VAL A 256 -16.23 -21.13 10.51
C VAL A 256 -15.56 -22.51 10.33
N SER A 257 -15.73 -23.39 11.32
CA SER A 257 -15.36 -24.81 11.22
C SER A 257 -16.42 -25.65 10.50
N GLU A 258 -16.05 -26.86 10.06
CA GLU A 258 -16.85 -27.75 9.20
C GLU A 258 -18.15 -28.31 9.82
N LEU A 259 -18.45 -28.07 11.09
CA LEU A 259 -19.33 -28.94 11.89
C LEU A 259 -20.69 -28.36 12.29
N PRO A 260 -21.16 -27.26 11.69
CA PRO A 260 -22.38 -27.41 10.88
C PRO A 260 -22.36 -26.66 9.55
N LYS A 261 -23.00 -27.29 8.55
CA LYS A 261 -23.27 -26.73 7.21
C LYS A 261 -24.11 -25.44 7.32
N PRO A 262 -23.90 -24.47 6.42
CA PRO A 262 -24.77 -23.30 6.36
C PRO A 262 -26.20 -23.71 6.00
N TYR A 263 -27.16 -22.84 6.35
CA TYR A 263 -28.45 -22.83 5.66
C TYR A 263 -28.45 -21.74 4.61
N THR A 264 -29.35 -21.82 3.63
CA THR A 264 -29.41 -20.88 2.50
C THR A 264 -30.67 -20.03 2.60
N VAL A 265 -30.52 -18.72 2.40
CA VAL A 265 -31.62 -17.74 2.27
C VAL A 265 -31.35 -16.94 1.00
N ASP A 266 -32.25 -16.97 0.02
CA ASP A 266 -32.12 -16.25 -1.25
C ASP A 266 -30.72 -16.38 -1.88
N ASP A 267 -30.26 -17.63 -2.04
CA ASP A 267 -28.95 -18.00 -2.58
C ASP A 267 -27.73 -17.46 -1.79
N THR A 268 -27.95 -16.98 -0.56
CA THR A 268 -26.92 -16.56 0.39
C THR A 268 -26.73 -17.64 1.44
N GLU A 269 -25.50 -18.06 1.68
CA GLU A 269 -25.17 -19.00 2.74
C GLU A 269 -25.04 -18.28 4.07
N VAL A 270 -25.76 -18.78 5.08
CA VAL A 270 -25.80 -18.18 6.42
C VAL A 270 -25.17 -19.13 7.42
N TYR A 271 -24.15 -18.60 8.10
CA TYR A 271 -23.42 -19.28 9.16
C TYR A 271 -23.75 -18.62 10.49
N VAL A 272 -24.48 -19.33 11.34
CA VAL A 272 -24.78 -18.90 12.70
C VAL A 272 -23.83 -19.60 13.66
N ARG A 273 -23.18 -18.82 14.52
CA ARG A 273 -22.34 -19.27 15.63
C ARG A 273 -22.76 -18.54 16.90
N ASN A 274 -22.31 -19.02 18.05
CA ASN A 274 -22.67 -18.39 19.33
C ASN A 274 -22.17 -16.95 19.43
N ASN A 275 -21.07 -16.61 18.77
CA ASN A 275 -20.39 -15.32 18.85
C ASN A 275 -20.56 -14.43 17.61
N PHE A 276 -21.08 -14.94 16.49
CA PHE A 276 -21.29 -14.15 15.27
C PHE A 276 -22.37 -14.73 14.35
N ILE A 277 -22.86 -13.90 13.43
CA ILE A 277 -23.61 -14.31 12.23
C ILE A 277 -22.79 -13.87 11.02
N MET A 278 -22.70 -14.74 10.02
CA MET A 278 -22.03 -14.44 8.77
C MET A 278 -22.90 -14.84 7.58
N TYR A 279 -22.96 -13.96 6.59
CA TYR A 279 -23.63 -14.15 5.31
C TYR A 279 -22.56 -14.20 4.22
N LEU A 280 -22.59 -15.23 3.39
CA LEU A 280 -21.76 -15.37 2.21
C LEU A 280 -22.66 -15.39 0.97
N SER A 281 -22.60 -14.30 0.22
CA SER A 281 -23.35 -14.09 -1.02
C SER A 281 -22.63 -14.73 -2.21
N ASN A 282 -23.38 -15.12 -3.23
CA ASN A 282 -22.82 -15.75 -4.44
C ASN A 282 -21.89 -14.86 -5.27
N ASP A 283 -21.97 -13.54 -5.10
CA ASP A 283 -21.07 -12.56 -5.72
C ASP A 283 -19.68 -12.50 -5.09
N GLY A 284 -19.47 -13.19 -3.96
CA GLY A 284 -18.22 -13.19 -3.21
C GLY A 284 -18.21 -12.20 -2.04
N THR A 285 -19.34 -11.58 -1.72
CA THR A 285 -19.48 -10.69 -0.55
C THR A 285 -19.69 -11.51 0.72
N VAL A 286 -18.87 -11.24 1.74
CA VAL A 286 -19.00 -11.76 3.09
C VAL A 286 -19.37 -10.64 4.04
N SER A 287 -20.54 -10.73 4.67
CA SER A 287 -20.94 -9.85 5.78
C SER A 287 -20.85 -10.63 7.08
N TRP A 288 -20.17 -10.08 8.08
CA TRP A 288 -19.95 -10.72 9.37
C TRP A 288 -20.28 -9.74 10.50
N THR A 289 -21.00 -10.22 11.52
CA THR A 289 -21.41 -9.40 12.66
C THR A 289 -21.27 -10.20 13.94
N ALA A 290 -20.56 -9.64 14.92
CA ALA A 290 -20.47 -10.21 16.26
C ALA A 290 -21.86 -10.17 16.95
N GLN A 291 -22.24 -11.25 17.64
CA GLN A 291 -23.52 -11.32 18.36
C GLN A 291 -23.44 -10.72 19.77
N ASP A 292 -22.28 -10.82 20.42
CA ASP A 292 -22.09 -10.26 21.76
C ASP A 292 -21.52 -8.86 21.66
N GLU A 293 -22.03 -7.89 22.42
CA GLU A 293 -21.36 -6.61 22.62
C GLU A 293 -20.12 -6.79 23.50
N ALA A 294 -19.02 -6.10 23.14
CA ALA A 294 -17.82 -6.16 23.95
C ALA A 294 -18.08 -5.32 25.19
N PRO A 295 -17.71 -5.83 26.37
CA PRO A 295 -17.66 -4.99 27.55
C PRO A 295 -16.83 -3.72 27.29
N VAL A 296 -17.40 -2.56 27.65
CA VAL A 296 -16.88 -1.21 27.36
C VAL A 296 -15.77 -0.83 28.36
N TYR A 297 -14.68 -1.59 28.40
CA TYR A 297 -13.54 -1.27 29.28
C TYR A 297 -12.28 -0.81 28.53
N ARG A 298 -12.29 -0.82 27.19
CA ARG A 298 -11.14 -0.43 26.38
C ARG A 298 -11.55 0.58 25.33
N VAL A 299 -10.94 1.76 25.34
CA VAL A 299 -11.01 2.71 24.23
C VAL A 299 -10.03 2.22 23.16
N THR A 300 -10.50 2.07 21.94
CA THR A 300 -9.65 1.75 20.78
C THR A 300 -9.15 3.06 20.19
N THR A 301 -7.84 3.17 19.96
CA THR A 301 -7.31 4.30 19.18
C THR A 301 -7.56 4.08 17.70
N GLU A 302 -7.50 5.14 16.91
CA GLU A 302 -7.71 5.00 15.47
C GLU A 302 -6.66 4.13 14.79
N SER A 303 -5.40 4.27 15.20
CA SER A 303 -4.29 3.49 14.69
C SER A 303 -4.44 2.01 15.01
N GLU A 304 -4.77 1.67 16.27
CA GLU A 304 -5.07 0.28 16.66
C GLU A 304 -6.20 -0.32 15.81
N ALA A 305 -7.22 0.48 15.51
CA ALA A 305 -8.35 0.04 14.69
C ALA A 305 -7.95 -0.21 13.23
N ILE A 306 -7.07 0.62 12.67
CA ILE A 306 -6.51 0.45 11.33
C ILE A 306 -5.63 -0.80 11.28
N ASP A 307 -4.75 -1.01 12.26
CA ASP A 307 -3.88 -2.19 12.31
C ASP A 307 -4.68 -3.49 12.39
N MET A 308 -5.67 -3.57 13.30
CA MET A 308 -6.55 -4.74 13.39
C MET A 308 -7.32 -5.01 12.10
N ALA A 309 -7.76 -3.95 11.42
CA ALA A 309 -8.45 -4.09 10.15
C ALA A 309 -7.48 -4.53 9.04
N ALA A 310 -6.27 -3.99 8.99
CA ALA A 310 -5.25 -4.34 8.01
C ALA A 310 -4.77 -5.79 8.17
N ASP A 311 -4.59 -6.27 9.40
CA ASP A 311 -4.27 -7.67 9.68
C ASP A 311 -5.40 -8.59 9.17
N MET A 312 -6.67 -8.23 9.40
CA MET A 312 -7.81 -8.97 8.85
C MET A 312 -7.79 -8.99 7.32
N ILE A 313 -7.45 -7.88 6.66
CA ILE A 313 -7.32 -7.81 5.20
C ILE A 313 -6.18 -8.70 4.71
N ALA A 314 -5.02 -8.69 5.38
CA ALA A 314 -3.86 -9.50 5.05
C ALA A 314 -4.17 -11.00 5.18
N ASP A 315 -4.88 -11.40 6.24
CA ASP A 315 -5.27 -12.79 6.48
C ASP A 315 -6.40 -13.28 5.55
N THR A 316 -7.13 -12.35 4.92
CA THR A 316 -8.28 -12.64 4.06
C THR A 316 -8.10 -12.12 2.63
N LEU A 317 -8.59 -10.92 2.30
CA LEU A 317 -8.72 -10.42 0.93
C LEU A 317 -7.41 -10.38 0.15
N ALA A 318 -6.29 -10.02 0.79
CA ALA A 318 -5.01 -9.83 0.12
C ALA A 318 -4.54 -11.11 -0.60
N ASP A 319 -4.74 -12.28 0.02
CA ASP A 319 -4.36 -13.60 -0.50
C ASP A 319 -5.11 -14.01 -1.78
N TYR A 320 -6.27 -13.40 -2.06
CA TYR A 320 -7.14 -13.80 -3.17
C TYR A 320 -7.34 -12.69 -4.20
N CYS A 321 -6.74 -11.51 -3.99
CA CYS A 321 -7.02 -10.37 -4.86
C CYS A 321 -6.39 -10.47 -6.25
N GLY A 322 -5.33 -11.28 -6.41
CA GLY A 322 -4.60 -11.45 -7.67
C GLY A 322 -3.09 -11.50 -7.40
N SER A 323 -2.29 -11.30 -8.44
CA SER A 323 -0.84 -11.13 -8.26
C SER A 323 -0.53 -9.75 -7.67
N SER A 324 0.42 -9.66 -6.75
CA SER A 324 0.86 -8.41 -6.12
C SER A 324 1.37 -7.36 -7.12
N ASP A 325 1.86 -7.80 -8.27
CA ASP A 325 2.27 -6.90 -9.37
C ASP A 325 1.08 -6.23 -10.05
N THR A 326 -0.10 -6.85 -9.97
CA THR A 326 -1.33 -6.39 -10.64
C THR A 326 -2.23 -5.66 -9.68
N VAL A 327 -2.41 -6.15 -8.46
CA VAL A 327 -3.42 -5.64 -7.53
C VAL A 327 -3.01 -5.80 -6.08
N ALA A 328 -3.38 -4.81 -5.28
CA ALA A 328 -3.26 -4.82 -3.84
C ALA A 328 -4.53 -4.24 -3.20
N VAL A 329 -4.71 -4.44 -1.89
CA VAL A 329 -5.79 -3.84 -1.11
C VAL A 329 -5.19 -2.74 -0.25
N TYR A 330 -5.55 -1.48 -0.51
CA TYR A 330 -5.06 -0.32 0.23
C TYR A 330 -6.13 0.28 1.13
N TYR A 331 -5.70 0.81 2.28
CA TYR A 331 -6.45 1.70 3.14
C TYR A 331 -6.95 2.89 2.34
N ASP A 332 -8.21 3.24 2.55
CA ASP A 332 -8.84 4.39 1.91
C ASP A 332 -9.16 5.48 2.92
N SER A 333 -9.94 5.14 3.96
CA SER A 333 -10.43 6.13 4.92
C SER A 333 -10.87 5.49 6.23
N THR A 334 -11.02 6.33 7.25
CA THR A 334 -11.59 5.95 8.54
C THR A 334 -12.74 6.88 8.90
N GLN A 335 -13.77 6.30 9.52
CA GLN A 335 -14.93 7.01 10.04
C GLN A 335 -15.13 6.67 11.53
N GLU A 336 -15.08 7.68 12.40
CA GLU A 336 -15.45 7.52 13.81
C GLU A 336 -16.94 7.13 13.94
N GLN A 337 -17.24 6.19 14.83
CA GLN A 337 -18.58 5.64 14.99
C GLN A 337 -19.31 6.25 16.20
N ALA A 338 -20.62 6.41 16.06
CA ALA A 338 -21.47 6.74 17.21
C ALA A 338 -21.35 5.64 18.29
N GLY A 339 -21.11 6.05 19.53
CA GLY A 339 -20.85 5.14 20.65
C GLY A 339 -19.39 4.67 20.77
N GLY A 340 -18.46 5.25 19.99
CA GLY A 340 -17.04 4.97 20.04
C GLY A 340 -16.58 3.90 19.06
N GLY A 341 -15.27 3.91 18.78
CA GLY A 341 -14.61 3.06 17.80
C GLY A 341 -14.63 3.64 16.39
N TYR A 342 -14.14 2.85 15.44
CA TYR A 342 -13.87 3.31 14.07
C TYR A 342 -14.35 2.29 13.05
N ARG A 343 -14.80 2.77 11.90
CA ARG A 343 -15.02 1.98 10.69
C ARG A 343 -13.95 2.33 9.67
N ILE A 344 -13.21 1.33 9.21
CA ILE A 344 -12.08 1.47 8.31
C ILE A 344 -12.50 0.93 6.95
N PHE A 345 -12.22 1.68 5.90
CA PHE A 345 -12.52 1.32 4.52
C PHE A 345 -11.24 1.00 3.77
N PHE A 346 -11.28 -0.05 2.95
CA PHE A 346 -10.20 -0.47 2.07
C PHE A 346 -10.71 -0.57 0.63
N ARG A 347 -9.83 -0.34 -0.33
CA ARG A 347 -10.11 -0.44 -1.77
C ARG A 347 -9.06 -1.31 -2.46
N TYR A 348 -9.45 -1.98 -3.54
CA TYR A 348 -8.47 -2.55 -4.46
C TYR A 348 -7.79 -1.42 -5.25
N VAL A 349 -6.47 -1.51 -5.36
CA VAL A 349 -5.68 -0.72 -6.30
C VAL A 349 -5.10 -1.70 -7.30
N ALA A 350 -5.55 -1.62 -8.55
CA ALA A 350 -5.14 -2.53 -9.61
C ALA A 350 -4.49 -1.75 -10.75
N ALA A 351 -3.32 -2.19 -11.19
CA ALA A 351 -2.47 -1.52 -12.18
C ALA A 351 -2.36 0.00 -11.88
N GLY A 352 -2.11 0.34 -10.62
CA GLY A 352 -2.00 1.70 -10.08
C GLY A 352 -3.28 2.56 -10.14
N GLY A 353 -4.44 1.99 -10.45
CA GLY A 353 -5.75 2.65 -10.42
C GLY A 353 -6.67 2.12 -9.32
N ALA A 354 -7.54 2.97 -8.79
CA ALA A 354 -8.56 2.58 -7.83
C ALA A 354 -9.65 1.73 -8.48
N VAL A 355 -10.04 0.60 -7.88
CA VAL A 355 -11.22 -0.16 -8.32
C VAL A 355 -12.44 0.23 -7.48
N TYR A 356 -13.48 0.70 -8.13
CA TYR A 356 -14.76 1.06 -7.53
C TYR A 356 -15.71 -0.13 -7.63
N LEU A 357 -15.96 -0.80 -6.51
CA LEU A 357 -16.92 -1.89 -6.43
C LEU A 357 -18.30 -1.36 -6.03
N ARG A 358 -19.36 -1.88 -6.63
CA ARG A 358 -20.71 -1.54 -6.17
C ARG A 358 -21.03 -2.14 -4.78
N PRO A 359 -21.87 -1.48 -3.96
CA PRO A 359 -22.53 -0.20 -4.23
C PRO A 359 -21.72 1.05 -3.87
N ASP A 360 -20.68 0.95 -3.05
CA ASP A 360 -20.09 2.09 -2.33
C ASP A 360 -18.61 2.38 -2.65
N GLY A 361 -17.97 1.56 -3.50
CA GLY A 361 -16.62 1.75 -4.01
C GLY A 361 -15.52 1.03 -3.23
N TYR A 362 -15.85 0.18 -2.25
CA TYR A 362 -14.86 -0.43 -1.35
C TYR A 362 -14.67 -1.94 -1.55
N ALA A 363 -13.45 -2.41 -1.28
CA ALA A 363 -13.11 -3.82 -1.17
C ALA A 363 -13.56 -4.38 0.19
N ALA A 364 -13.45 -3.57 1.24
CA ALA A 364 -13.88 -3.94 2.58
C ALA A 364 -14.29 -2.73 3.40
N SER A 365 -15.14 -3.00 4.39
CA SER A 365 -15.38 -2.09 5.51
C SER A 365 -15.35 -2.89 6.81
N ILE A 366 -14.56 -2.44 7.79
CA ILE A 366 -14.35 -3.16 9.04
C ILE A 366 -14.58 -2.19 10.20
N THR A 367 -15.51 -2.52 11.08
CA THR A 367 -15.81 -1.76 12.28
C THR A 367 -15.11 -2.37 13.48
N VAL A 368 -14.25 -1.59 14.14
CA VAL A 368 -13.55 -1.97 15.36
C VAL A 368 -14.07 -1.15 16.53
N LYS A 369 -14.54 -1.86 17.57
CA LYS A 369 -15.04 -1.27 18.82
C LYS A 369 -14.52 -2.04 20.01
N ASN A 370 -14.11 -1.34 21.06
CA ASN A 370 -13.64 -1.92 22.31
C ASN A 370 -12.48 -2.94 22.15
N GLY A 371 -11.60 -2.70 21.18
CA GLY A 371 -10.40 -3.49 20.93
C GLY A 371 -10.64 -4.79 20.16
N ARG A 372 -11.75 -4.88 19.41
CA ARG A 372 -12.09 -6.03 18.57
C ARG A 372 -12.92 -5.63 17.36
N ILE A 373 -12.91 -6.45 16.32
CA ILE A 373 -13.81 -6.32 15.18
C ILE A 373 -15.24 -6.68 15.62
N SER A 374 -16.18 -5.77 15.42
CA SER A 374 -17.60 -5.97 15.73
C SER A 374 -18.45 -6.26 14.50
N GLU A 375 -18.03 -5.75 13.35
CA GLU A 375 -18.72 -5.90 12.07
C GLU A 375 -17.68 -5.82 10.96
N MET A 376 -17.85 -6.60 9.89
CA MET A 376 -17.09 -6.42 8.67
C MET A 376 -17.90 -6.83 7.46
N GLU A 377 -17.61 -6.16 6.35
CA GLU A 377 -18.03 -6.57 5.01
C GLU A 377 -16.78 -6.69 4.14
N LEU A 378 -16.55 -7.86 3.55
CA LEU A 378 -15.41 -8.18 2.70
C LEU A 378 -15.92 -8.61 1.32
N ARG A 379 -15.50 -7.93 0.25
CA ARG A 379 -15.94 -8.23 -1.13
C ARG A 379 -14.82 -8.89 -1.89
N PHE A 380 -14.83 -10.21 -1.95
CA PHE A 380 -13.75 -10.99 -2.56
C PHE A 380 -13.80 -10.89 -4.09
N ARG A 381 -12.74 -10.33 -4.68
CA ARG A 381 -12.55 -10.23 -6.13
C ARG A 381 -11.11 -10.56 -6.47
N THR A 382 -10.91 -11.31 -7.54
CA THR A 382 -9.57 -11.57 -8.11
C THR A 382 -9.46 -10.80 -9.42
N TYR A 383 -8.39 -10.05 -9.60
CA TYR A 383 -8.08 -9.32 -10.82
C TYR A 383 -6.83 -9.87 -11.49
N SER A 384 -6.86 -9.92 -12.82
CA SER A 384 -5.72 -10.26 -13.67
C SER A 384 -5.67 -9.34 -14.88
N VAL A 385 -4.47 -9.07 -15.40
CA VAL A 385 -4.31 -8.28 -16.62
C VAL A 385 -4.92 -9.04 -17.78
N SER A 386 -5.85 -8.40 -18.48
CA SER A 386 -6.46 -8.96 -19.69
C SER A 386 -5.48 -8.95 -20.84
N THR A 387 -5.65 -9.88 -21.79
CA THR A 387 -4.78 -10.00 -22.98
C THR A 387 -4.88 -8.82 -23.94
N GLU A 388 -5.98 -8.08 -23.89
CA GLU A 388 -6.26 -6.94 -24.75
C GLU A 388 -6.26 -5.65 -23.91
N PRO A 389 -5.27 -4.76 -24.07
CA PRO A 389 -5.24 -3.49 -23.37
C PRO A 389 -6.40 -2.59 -23.84
N ALA A 390 -6.72 -1.59 -23.04
CA ALA A 390 -7.68 -0.56 -23.40
C ALA A 390 -6.96 0.73 -23.80
N VAL A 391 -7.51 1.40 -24.80
CA VAL A 391 -7.10 2.76 -25.15
C VAL A 391 -7.61 3.70 -24.08
N LEU A 392 -6.69 4.49 -23.53
CA LEU A 392 -6.97 5.46 -22.50
C LEU A 392 -6.65 6.86 -23.03
N LEU A 393 -7.49 7.84 -22.71
CA LEU A 393 -7.20 9.23 -23.07
C LEU A 393 -5.87 9.66 -22.44
N PRO A 394 -5.01 10.38 -23.17
CA PRO A 394 -3.81 10.98 -22.60
C PRO A 394 -4.14 11.81 -21.36
N GLU A 395 -3.26 11.77 -20.35
CA GLU A 395 -3.47 12.39 -19.03
C GLU A 395 -3.90 13.87 -19.10
N VAL A 396 -3.31 14.67 -19.99
CA VAL A 396 -3.67 16.09 -20.16
C VAL A 396 -5.11 16.25 -20.66
N GLN A 397 -5.56 15.39 -21.57
CA GLN A 397 -6.93 15.42 -22.09
C GLN A 397 -7.91 14.90 -21.04
N ALA A 398 -7.50 13.88 -20.28
CA ALA A 398 -8.24 13.33 -19.17
C ALA A 398 -8.48 14.38 -18.07
N ALA A 399 -7.45 15.12 -17.70
CA ALA A 399 -7.51 16.18 -16.71
C ALA A 399 -8.50 17.28 -17.14
N ALA A 400 -8.44 17.68 -18.41
CA ALA A 400 -9.38 18.65 -18.99
C ALA A 400 -10.85 18.18 -18.85
N ALA A 401 -11.11 16.88 -19.09
CA ALA A 401 -12.43 16.29 -18.99
C ALA A 401 -12.89 16.11 -17.54
N ALA A 402 -11.98 15.76 -16.63
CA ALA A 402 -12.25 15.55 -15.21
C ALA A 402 -12.43 16.87 -14.43
N GLY A 403 -11.91 17.99 -14.97
CA GLY A 403 -11.94 19.29 -14.31
C GLY A 403 -10.74 19.53 -13.38
N GLY A 404 -9.56 19.03 -13.77
CA GLY A 404 -8.29 19.28 -13.09
C GLY A 404 -7.69 18.06 -12.43
N ASP A 405 -8.27 17.58 -11.32
CA ASP A 405 -7.72 16.47 -10.54
C ASP A 405 -8.31 15.14 -11.03
N PHE A 406 -7.44 14.17 -11.29
CA PHE A 406 -7.82 12.85 -11.77
C PHE A 406 -6.88 11.78 -11.21
N MET A 407 -7.40 10.58 -11.08
CA MET A 407 -6.62 9.36 -10.84
C MET A 407 -7.16 8.28 -11.75
N LEU A 408 -6.37 7.26 -12.05
CA LEU A 408 -6.86 6.13 -12.81
C LEU A 408 -7.89 5.34 -11.99
N GLY A 409 -8.96 4.92 -12.64
CA GLY A 409 -10.02 4.11 -12.03
C GLY A 409 -10.43 2.90 -12.88
N TYR A 410 -11.04 1.92 -12.22
CA TYR A 410 -11.75 0.78 -12.81
C TYR A 410 -13.11 0.63 -12.12
N ASP A 411 -14.18 0.37 -12.87
CA ASP A 411 -15.52 0.14 -12.31
C ASP A 411 -15.78 -1.37 -12.36
N ASP A 412 -15.91 -2.00 -11.19
CA ASP A 412 -16.31 -3.40 -11.10
C ASP A 412 -17.83 -3.47 -10.86
N ASP A 413 -18.56 -3.62 -11.97
CA ASP A 413 -20.01 -3.79 -11.97
C ASP A 413 -20.43 -5.27 -11.90
N GLY A 414 -19.47 -6.19 -11.74
CA GLY A 414 -19.70 -7.64 -11.73
C GLY A 414 -19.73 -8.29 -13.11
N SER A 415 -19.58 -7.55 -14.21
CA SER A 415 -19.60 -8.09 -15.58
C SER A 415 -18.38 -8.96 -15.94
N GLY A 416 -17.29 -8.83 -15.19
CA GLY A 416 -16.09 -9.67 -15.29
C GLY A 416 -14.95 -9.10 -16.15
N ARG A 417 -15.15 -8.00 -16.90
CA ARG A 417 -14.06 -7.28 -17.56
C ARG A 417 -14.17 -5.79 -17.28
N LEU A 418 -13.06 -5.19 -16.85
CA LEU A 418 -12.98 -3.79 -16.44
C LEU A 418 -12.06 -3.04 -17.39
N ALA A 419 -12.58 -1.97 -17.97
CA ALA A 419 -11.77 -1.02 -18.71
C ALA A 419 -11.28 0.10 -17.77
N PRO A 420 -10.02 0.53 -17.91
CA PRO A 420 -9.51 1.71 -17.22
C PRO A 420 -10.27 2.95 -17.69
N PHE A 421 -10.53 3.87 -16.77
CA PHE A 421 -11.12 5.17 -17.05
C PHE A 421 -10.57 6.25 -16.14
N TRP A 422 -10.91 7.50 -16.44
CA TRP A 422 -10.56 8.66 -15.64
C TRP A 422 -11.78 9.11 -14.83
N PRO A 423 -11.96 8.62 -13.59
CA PRO A 423 -12.98 9.16 -12.69
C PRO A 423 -12.76 10.65 -12.48
N LYS A 424 -13.87 11.38 -12.48
CA LYS A 424 -13.90 12.70 -11.88
C LYS A 424 -13.75 12.51 -10.38
N LEU A 425 -12.59 12.85 -9.84
CA LEU A 425 -12.46 12.96 -8.39
C LEU A 425 -13.44 14.05 -7.92
N PRO A 426 -14.13 13.86 -6.78
CA PRO A 426 -14.99 14.91 -6.26
C PRO A 426 -14.17 16.20 -6.17
N LEU A 427 -14.69 17.29 -6.73
CA LEU A 427 -14.09 18.62 -6.59
C LEU A 427 -14.11 18.93 -5.09
N ARG A 428 -12.95 18.76 -4.44
CA ARG A 428 -12.80 19.10 -3.02
C ARG A 428 -12.52 20.60 -2.97
N SER A 429 -13.52 21.33 -2.48
CA SER A 429 -13.57 22.80 -2.39
C SER A 429 -12.60 23.37 -1.38
#